data_AF-A0A3B8MTJ2-F1
#
_entry.id   AF-A0A3B8MTJ2-F1
#
_cell.length_a   1.000
_cell.length_b   1.000
_cell.length_c   1.000
_cell.angle_alpha   90.00
_cell.angle_beta   90.00
_cell.angle_gamma   90.00
#
_symmetry.space_group_name_H-M   'P 1'
#
loop_
_entity.id
_entity.type
_entity.pdbx_description
1 polymer ?
#
loop_
_entity_poly.entity_id
_entity_poly.type
_entity_poly.pdbx_seq_one_letter_code
_entity_poly.pdbx_strand_id
1 'polypeptide(L)'
;SKFFDRGHPEWVEGPEDLKKCMRLWPHKVRGEGHFIAKLRKKEEEEPDSRFKKAKGRKKQKELQLFYDFADKYLNLDLDNLNIEVHNDFVYHVPEGLPDLSNIKVYRYGWQLGELKKNRFEPSHWLAMGIKTFQAKRLLELEREQREKYLKGETFELDLEDGWIFFTIEGFPAGWGRIAKGVVKNYYPKWLRDIKVWEE
;
A
#
# COMPACT_ATOMS: atom_id res chain seq x y z
N SER A 1 -14.53 -24.14 -20.53
CA SER A 1 -14.38 -24.55 -19.12
C SER A 1 -15.77 -24.85 -18.58
N LYS A 2 -15.92 -25.89 -17.77
CA LYS A 2 -17.22 -26.37 -17.24
C LYS A 2 -17.91 -25.35 -16.31
N PHE A 3 -17.16 -24.34 -15.85
CA PHE A 3 -17.59 -23.37 -14.85
C PHE A 3 -17.94 -21.99 -15.42
N PHE A 4 -17.57 -21.71 -16.67
CA PHE A 4 -17.80 -20.40 -17.29
C PHE A 4 -18.73 -20.53 -18.49
N ASP A 5 -19.81 -19.76 -18.46
CA ASP A 5 -20.70 -19.61 -19.59
C ASP A 5 -20.15 -18.55 -20.55
N ARG A 6 -20.58 -18.59 -21.82
CA ARG A 6 -20.22 -17.58 -22.81
C ARG A 6 -21.17 -16.38 -22.73
N GLY A 7 -20.78 -15.27 -23.37
CA GLY A 7 -21.75 -14.24 -23.69
C GLY A 7 -22.77 -14.74 -24.71
N HIS A 8 -23.95 -14.14 -24.66
CA HIS A 8 -25.14 -14.53 -25.43
C HIS A 8 -25.49 -13.37 -26.37
N PRO A 9 -25.02 -13.38 -27.64
CA PRO A 9 -25.26 -12.30 -28.59
C PRO A 9 -26.74 -12.00 -28.80
N GLU A 10 -27.58 -13.04 -28.74
CA GLU A 10 -29.01 -12.99 -28.99
C GLU A 10 -29.78 -12.15 -27.96
N TRP A 11 -29.21 -11.87 -26.79
CA TRP A 11 -29.86 -11.03 -25.79
C TRP A 11 -29.92 -9.55 -26.17
N VAL A 12 -29.08 -9.13 -27.11
CA VAL A 12 -28.92 -7.73 -27.52
C VAL A 12 -28.89 -7.59 -29.04
N GLU A 13 -29.26 -8.65 -29.78
CA GLU A 13 -29.10 -8.72 -31.25
C GLU A 13 -27.69 -8.30 -31.71
N GLY A 14 -26.68 -8.69 -30.91
CA GLY A 14 -25.31 -8.21 -31.01
C GLY A 14 -24.39 -9.09 -31.85
N PRO A 15 -23.12 -8.68 -32.02
CA PRO A 15 -22.16 -9.44 -32.81
C PRO A 15 -21.80 -10.77 -32.14
N GLU A 16 -21.50 -11.77 -32.97
CA GLU A 16 -21.03 -13.09 -32.54
C GLU A 16 -19.82 -13.06 -31.60
N ASP A 17 -19.02 -12.00 -31.70
CA ASP A 17 -17.89 -11.75 -30.81
C ASP A 17 -18.26 -11.68 -29.33
N LEU A 18 -19.54 -11.41 -28.98
CA LEU A 18 -20.01 -11.49 -27.59
C LEU A 18 -19.85 -12.90 -27.00
N LYS A 19 -19.79 -13.96 -27.81
CA LYS A 19 -19.44 -15.32 -27.33
C LYS A 19 -18.02 -15.41 -26.77
N LYS A 20 -17.14 -14.44 -27.02
CA LYS A 20 -15.81 -14.35 -26.42
C LYS A 20 -15.85 -13.81 -24.99
N CYS A 21 -16.93 -13.14 -24.59
CA CYS A 21 -17.17 -12.75 -23.21
C CYS A 21 -17.39 -13.97 -22.31
N MET A 22 -17.28 -13.78 -21.00
CA MET A 22 -17.52 -14.82 -20.00
C MET A 22 -18.61 -14.39 -19.02
N ARG A 23 -19.45 -15.34 -18.62
CA ARG A 23 -20.45 -15.20 -17.56
C ARG A 23 -20.22 -16.24 -16.47
N LEU A 24 -20.25 -15.78 -15.23
CA LEU A 24 -20.29 -16.60 -14.04
C LEU A 24 -21.71 -16.57 -13.52
N TRP A 25 -22.30 -17.73 -13.28
CA TRP A 25 -23.67 -17.86 -12.77
C TRP A 25 -23.66 -18.48 -11.38
N PRO A 26 -24.46 -17.96 -10.43
CA PRO A 26 -24.53 -18.52 -9.07
C PRO A 26 -24.89 -20.00 -9.01
N HIS A 27 -25.66 -20.50 -9.98
CA HIS A 27 -26.05 -21.91 -10.05
C HIS A 27 -25.03 -22.80 -10.77
N LYS A 28 -24.02 -22.23 -11.45
CA LYS A 28 -22.94 -23.00 -12.12
C LYS A 28 -21.61 -22.94 -11.36
N VAL A 29 -21.41 -21.90 -10.55
CA VAL A 29 -20.22 -21.69 -9.73
C VAL A 29 -20.61 -21.18 -8.35
N ARG A 30 -19.80 -21.51 -7.34
CA ARG A 30 -19.93 -20.92 -6.00
C ARG A 30 -19.44 -19.47 -6.04
N GLY A 31 -20.33 -18.53 -6.36
CA GLY A 31 -20.09 -17.09 -6.40
C GLY A 31 -21.35 -16.30 -6.75
N GLU A 32 -21.33 -14.99 -6.57
CA GLU A 32 -22.51 -14.11 -6.78
C GLU A 32 -22.90 -13.91 -8.24
N GLY A 33 -22.00 -14.27 -9.16
CA GLY A 33 -22.16 -14.09 -10.60
C GLY A 33 -21.49 -12.81 -11.11
N HIS A 34 -20.95 -12.85 -12.32
CA HIS A 34 -20.13 -11.79 -12.92
C HIS A 34 -20.22 -11.85 -14.45
N PHE A 35 -19.98 -10.72 -15.12
CA PHE A 35 -19.76 -10.65 -16.56
C PHE A 35 -18.39 -10.07 -16.86
N ILE A 36 -17.66 -10.66 -17.80
CA ILE A 36 -16.29 -10.27 -18.15
C ILE A 36 -16.16 -10.11 -19.66
N ALA A 37 -15.64 -8.95 -20.09
CA ALA A 37 -15.23 -8.68 -21.46
C ALA A 37 -13.81 -8.06 -21.46
N LYS A 38 -12.94 -8.55 -22.35
CA LYS A 38 -11.58 -8.02 -22.56
C LYS A 38 -11.40 -7.70 -24.03
N LEU A 39 -11.21 -6.43 -24.35
CA LEU A 39 -11.05 -5.94 -25.71
C LEU A 39 -9.58 -5.61 -25.99
N ARG A 40 -9.18 -5.73 -27.27
CA ARG A 40 -7.86 -5.32 -27.75
C ARG A 40 -8.05 -4.20 -28.78
N LYS A 41 -7.49 -3.01 -28.52
CA LYS A 41 -7.37 -1.96 -29.54
C LYS A 41 -6.45 -2.48 -30.65
N LYS A 42 -6.88 -2.44 -31.92
CA LYS A 42 -6.14 -2.99 -33.07
C LYS A 42 -5.04 -2.06 -33.55
N GLU A 43 -5.22 -0.75 -33.40
CA GLU A 43 -4.26 0.26 -33.81
C GLU A 43 -3.30 0.56 -32.66
N GLU A 44 -2.01 0.37 -32.92
CA GLU A 44 -0.92 0.97 -32.15
C GLU A 44 -0.77 2.42 -32.63
N GLU A 45 -1.66 3.30 -32.18
CA GLU A 45 -1.24 4.70 -32.09
C GLU A 45 -0.11 4.73 -31.08
N GLU A 46 1.07 5.22 -31.48
CA GLU A 46 2.12 5.48 -30.50
C GLU A 46 1.51 6.30 -29.37
N PRO A 47 1.74 5.91 -28.10
CA PRO A 47 1.25 6.69 -26.98
C PRO A 47 1.78 8.10 -27.19
N ASP A 48 0.84 9.03 -27.32
CA ASP A 48 1.12 10.43 -27.56
C ASP A 48 2.14 10.90 -26.51
N SER A 49 3.39 11.10 -26.93
CA SER A 49 4.54 11.41 -26.07
C SER A 49 4.42 12.76 -25.36
N ARG A 50 3.25 13.40 -25.50
CA ARG A 50 2.79 14.63 -24.83
C ARG A 50 2.66 14.51 -23.32
N PHE A 51 2.69 13.32 -22.73
CA PHE A 51 2.81 13.20 -21.28
C PHE A 51 4.21 13.63 -20.84
N LYS A 52 4.37 14.93 -20.61
CA LYS A 52 5.56 15.49 -19.96
C LYS A 52 5.77 14.70 -18.67
N LYS A 53 6.98 14.15 -18.49
CA LYS A 53 7.36 13.57 -17.20
C LYS A 53 7.14 14.63 -16.12
N ALA A 54 6.42 14.27 -15.06
CA ALA A 54 6.31 15.15 -13.91
C ALA A 54 7.72 15.47 -13.39
N LYS A 55 8.04 16.76 -13.21
CA LYS A 55 9.24 17.15 -12.48
C LYS A 55 8.93 16.99 -10.99
N GLY A 56 9.22 15.81 -10.44
CA GLY A 56 9.21 15.62 -8.99
C GLY A 56 10.06 16.70 -8.31
N ARG A 57 9.50 17.39 -7.32
CA ARG A 57 10.27 18.33 -6.49
C ARG A 57 11.15 17.51 -5.55
N LYS A 58 12.42 17.33 -5.93
CA LYS A 58 13.43 16.75 -5.03
C LYS A 58 13.75 17.76 -3.92
N LYS A 59 13.05 17.69 -2.78
CA LYS A 59 13.52 18.31 -1.53
C LYS A 59 14.72 17.51 -1.00
N GLN A 60 15.87 17.60 -1.67
CA GLN A 60 17.06 16.77 -1.39
C GLN A 60 17.47 16.76 0.09
N LYS A 61 17.41 17.91 0.78
CA LYS A 61 17.79 18.00 2.20
C LYS A 61 16.81 17.30 3.14
N GLU A 62 15.51 17.34 2.86
CA GLU A 62 14.50 16.69 3.71
C GLU A 62 14.43 15.17 3.44
N LEU A 63 14.73 14.74 2.21
CA LEU A 63 14.83 13.31 1.86
C LEU A 63 15.92 12.57 2.63
N GLN A 64 16.95 13.27 3.11
CA GLN A 64 17.97 12.66 3.97
C GLN A 64 17.34 12.02 5.22
N LEU A 65 16.28 12.62 5.79
CA LEU A 65 15.58 12.06 6.94
C LEU A 65 14.94 10.70 6.64
N PHE A 66 14.48 10.48 5.40
CA PHE A 66 13.99 9.18 4.95
C PHE A 66 15.14 8.20 4.77
N TYR A 67 16.23 8.61 4.13
CA TYR A 67 17.39 7.74 3.93
C TYR A 67 18.02 7.31 5.25
N ASP A 68 18.16 8.22 6.23
CA ASP A 68 18.65 7.92 7.58
C ASP A 68 17.73 6.92 8.30
N PHE A 69 16.41 7.08 8.15
CA PHE A 69 15.44 6.13 8.67
C PHE A 69 15.59 4.76 8.00
N ALA A 70 15.68 4.71 6.67
CA ALA A 70 15.78 3.48 5.91
C ALA A 70 17.08 2.73 6.22
N ASP A 71 18.21 3.43 6.29
CA ASP A 71 19.48 2.84 6.69
C ASP A 71 19.43 2.28 8.11
N LYS A 72 18.77 2.96 9.05
CA LYS A 72 18.68 2.48 10.43
C LYS A 72 17.69 1.32 10.62
N TYR A 73 16.55 1.33 9.94
CA TYR A 73 15.42 0.46 10.27
C TYR A 73 15.00 -0.52 9.16
N LEU A 74 15.52 -0.36 7.95
CA LEU A 74 15.10 -1.15 6.79
C LEU A 74 16.28 -1.84 6.09
N ASN A 75 15.99 -2.99 5.49
CA ASN A 75 16.84 -3.69 4.54
C ASN A 75 16.14 -3.69 3.17
N LEU A 76 15.98 -2.50 2.60
CA LEU A 76 15.42 -2.29 1.27
C LEU A 76 16.51 -1.89 0.30
N ASP A 77 16.41 -2.38 -0.92
CA ASP A 77 17.18 -1.88 -2.05
C ASP A 77 16.57 -0.55 -2.51
N LEU A 78 17.15 0.55 -2.03
CA LEU A 78 16.65 1.90 -2.28
C LEU A 78 16.92 2.36 -3.72
N ASP A 79 17.89 1.77 -4.41
CA ASP A 79 18.22 2.12 -5.80
C ASP A 79 17.13 1.66 -6.77
N ASN A 80 16.40 0.61 -6.40
CA ASN A 80 15.23 0.12 -7.12
C ASN A 80 13.93 0.90 -6.80
N LEU A 81 13.99 1.94 -5.95
CA LEU A 81 12.83 2.77 -5.63
C LEU A 81 12.88 4.11 -6.36
N ASN A 82 11.86 4.38 -7.16
CA ASN A 82 11.62 5.72 -7.71
C ASN A 82 10.98 6.64 -6.65
N ILE A 83 11.81 7.34 -5.87
CA ILE A 83 11.40 8.16 -4.73
C ILE A 83 11.00 9.59 -5.14
N GLU A 84 9.78 10.00 -4.78
CA GLU A 84 9.30 11.37 -4.94
C GLU A 84 8.64 11.90 -3.66
N VAL A 85 8.64 13.23 -3.49
CA VAL A 85 7.97 13.92 -2.38
C VAL A 85 6.80 14.73 -2.91
N HIS A 86 5.61 14.49 -2.36
CA HIS A 86 4.38 15.21 -2.67
C HIS A 86 3.68 15.61 -1.38
N ASN A 87 3.48 16.91 -1.15
CA ASN A 87 2.84 17.46 0.07
C ASN A 87 3.40 16.84 1.38
N ASP A 88 4.73 16.86 1.51
CA ASP A 88 5.51 16.31 2.63
C ASP A 88 5.49 14.78 2.79
N PHE A 89 4.73 14.05 1.98
CA PHE A 89 4.77 12.60 1.95
C PHE A 89 5.84 12.08 0.98
N VAL A 90 6.58 11.07 1.41
CA VAL A 90 7.56 10.34 0.60
C VAL A 90 6.85 9.15 -0.03
N TYR A 91 6.95 9.02 -1.35
CA TYR A 91 6.36 7.93 -2.12
C TYR A 91 7.44 7.20 -2.92
N HIS A 92 7.27 5.89 -3.05
CA HIS A 92 7.75 5.17 -4.21
C HIS A 92 6.66 5.23 -5.30
N VAL A 93 6.94 5.91 -6.42
CA VAL A 93 5.97 6.13 -7.50
C VAL A 93 6.25 5.25 -8.72
N PRO A 94 5.25 4.88 -9.51
CA PRO A 94 5.47 4.17 -10.77
C PRO A 94 6.46 4.90 -11.70
N GLU A 95 7.28 4.12 -12.41
CA GLU A 95 8.08 4.69 -13.49
C GLU A 95 7.19 5.27 -14.59
N GLY A 96 7.63 6.38 -15.18
CA GLY A 96 6.89 7.03 -16.26
C GLY A 96 5.62 7.76 -15.82
N LEU A 97 5.51 8.15 -14.55
CA LEU A 97 4.38 8.93 -14.05
C LEU A 97 4.16 10.18 -14.94
N PRO A 98 2.96 10.34 -15.54
CA PRO A 98 2.65 11.52 -16.35
C PRO A 98 2.55 12.77 -15.47
N ASP A 99 2.53 13.95 -16.08
CA ASP A 99 2.20 15.19 -15.38
C ASP A 99 0.76 15.13 -14.82
N LEU A 100 0.64 15.12 -13.48
CA LEU A 100 -0.62 15.08 -12.75
C LEU A 100 -1.01 16.43 -12.12
N SER A 101 -0.34 17.54 -12.48
CA SER A 101 -0.53 18.85 -11.84
C SER A 101 -1.97 19.37 -11.80
N ASN A 102 -2.81 18.99 -12.78
CA ASN A 102 -4.22 19.39 -12.87
C ASN A 102 -5.20 18.29 -12.45
N ILE A 103 -4.70 17.19 -11.87
CA ILE A 103 -5.52 16.08 -11.40
C ILE A 103 -5.47 16.06 -9.87
N LYS A 104 -6.63 15.91 -9.23
CA LYS A 104 -6.69 15.66 -7.79
C LYS A 104 -6.26 14.21 -7.52
N VAL A 105 -4.97 14.01 -7.31
CA VAL A 105 -4.39 12.69 -7.03
C VAL A 105 -4.62 12.32 -5.57
N TYR A 106 -5.30 11.21 -5.32
CA TYR A 106 -5.46 10.67 -3.97
C TYR A 106 -4.17 10.02 -3.45
N ARG A 107 -3.44 9.30 -4.31
CA ARG A 107 -2.18 8.62 -3.98
C ARG A 107 -1.29 8.50 -5.21
N TYR A 108 -0.05 9.00 -5.11
CA TYR A 108 0.93 8.99 -6.21
C TYR A 108 1.63 7.64 -6.41
N GLY A 109 1.58 6.75 -5.40
CA GLY A 109 2.23 5.45 -5.43
C GLY A 109 2.20 4.79 -4.07
N TRP A 110 3.20 3.99 -3.76
CA TRP A 110 3.34 3.40 -2.44
C TRP A 110 3.90 4.45 -1.46
N GLN A 111 3.05 4.90 -0.53
CA GLN A 111 3.43 5.87 0.48
C GLN A 111 4.40 5.23 1.47
N LEU A 112 5.60 5.80 1.62
CA LEU A 112 6.62 5.28 2.52
C LEU A 112 6.51 5.95 3.90
N GLY A 113 6.19 7.24 3.93
CA GLY A 113 6.06 7.99 5.18
C GLY A 113 5.83 9.46 4.95
N GLU A 114 6.01 10.24 6.00
CA GLU A 114 5.81 11.69 6.02
C GLU A 114 7.05 12.39 6.59
N LEU A 115 7.46 13.47 5.94
CA LEU A 115 8.48 14.40 6.40
C LEU A 115 7.82 15.40 7.35
N LYS A 116 8.10 15.26 8.64
CA LYS A 116 7.75 16.25 9.66
C LYS A 116 8.96 17.17 9.92
N LYS A 117 8.76 18.21 10.73
CA LYS A 117 9.84 19.08 11.20
C LYS A 117 10.98 18.25 11.82
N ASN A 118 12.11 18.18 11.12
CA ASN A 118 13.35 17.47 11.50
C ASN A 118 13.21 15.97 11.76
N ARG A 119 12.20 15.30 11.20
CA ARG A 119 12.08 13.84 11.30
C ARG A 119 11.25 13.24 10.18
N PHE A 120 11.54 11.98 9.86
CA PHE A 120 10.69 11.14 9.05
C PHE A 120 9.81 10.25 9.96
N GLU A 121 8.53 10.14 9.64
CA GLU A 121 7.59 9.22 10.27
C GLU A 121 7.17 8.16 9.24
N PRO A 122 7.49 6.87 9.44
CA PRO A 122 7.09 5.82 8.52
C PRO A 122 5.57 5.66 8.50
N SER A 123 5.02 5.42 7.32
CA SER A 123 3.59 5.20 7.18
C SER A 123 3.22 3.76 7.50
N HIS A 124 1.95 3.54 7.84
CA HIS A 124 1.40 2.19 7.93
C HIS A 124 1.44 1.46 6.56
N TRP A 125 1.35 2.19 5.45
CA TRP A 125 1.45 1.61 4.10
C TRP A 125 2.83 1.01 3.82
N LEU A 126 3.91 1.64 4.31
CA LEU A 126 5.25 1.06 4.29
C LEU A 126 5.26 -0.27 5.02
N ALA A 127 4.65 -0.35 6.20
CA ALA A 127 4.63 -1.60 6.94
C ALA A 127 3.92 -2.72 6.19
N MET A 128 2.79 -2.41 5.56
CA MET A 128 2.01 -3.40 4.80
C MET A 128 2.64 -3.78 3.46
N GLY A 129 3.59 -3.00 2.95
CA GLY A 129 4.23 -3.24 1.65
C GLY A 129 5.58 -3.95 1.73
N ILE A 130 6.18 -4.08 2.93
CA ILE A 130 7.44 -4.79 3.13
C ILE A 130 7.22 -6.19 3.69
N LYS A 131 8.17 -7.07 3.41
CA LYS A 131 8.29 -8.36 4.09
C LYS A 131 8.91 -8.16 5.47
N THR A 132 8.57 -9.00 6.43
CA THR A 132 9.05 -8.88 7.82
C THR A 132 10.57 -8.88 7.94
N PHE A 133 11.28 -9.69 7.15
CA PHE A 133 12.75 -9.71 7.12
C PHE A 133 13.40 -8.44 6.55
N GLN A 134 12.62 -7.55 5.93
CA GLN A 134 13.11 -6.27 5.45
C GLN A 134 13.07 -5.20 6.56
N ALA A 135 12.53 -5.50 7.74
CA ALA A 135 12.67 -4.67 8.93
C ALA A 135 13.89 -5.12 9.74
N LYS A 136 14.81 -4.20 10.05
CA LYS A 136 16.01 -4.48 10.87
C LYS A 136 15.67 -4.66 12.35
N ARG A 137 14.58 -4.03 12.79
CA ARG A 137 14.13 -4.04 14.18
C ARG A 137 12.65 -4.39 14.23
N LEU A 138 12.36 -5.66 14.54
CA LEU A 138 11.00 -6.18 14.64
C LEU A 138 10.72 -6.84 16.00
N LEU A 139 9.45 -6.87 16.39
CA LEU A 139 8.96 -7.61 17.54
C LEU A 139 7.57 -8.20 17.24
N GLU A 140 7.42 -9.48 17.53
CA GLU A 140 6.13 -10.17 17.51
C GLU A 140 5.32 -9.77 18.75
N LEU A 141 4.13 -9.22 18.54
CA LEU A 141 3.29 -8.75 19.64
C LEU A 141 2.66 -9.92 20.39
N GLU A 142 2.90 -9.96 21.70
CA GLU A 142 2.17 -10.86 22.59
C GLU A 142 0.70 -10.46 22.69
N ARG A 143 -0.16 -11.35 23.21
CA ARG A 143 -1.60 -11.15 23.27
C ARG A 143 -2.00 -9.81 23.90
N GLU A 144 -1.45 -9.49 25.07
CA GLU A 144 -1.79 -8.24 25.77
C GLU A 144 -1.33 -7.00 24.98
N GLN A 145 -0.12 -7.06 24.42
CA GLN A 145 0.44 -5.97 23.62
C GLN A 145 -0.35 -5.79 22.31
N ARG A 146 -0.81 -6.88 21.71
CA ARG A 146 -1.63 -6.91 20.49
C ARG A 146 -2.94 -6.16 20.72
N GLU A 147 -3.67 -6.48 21.78
CA GLU A 147 -4.95 -5.82 22.09
C GLU A 147 -4.77 -4.31 22.30
N LYS A 148 -3.78 -3.91 23.12
CA LYS A 148 -3.42 -2.49 23.32
C LYS A 148 -3.01 -1.83 22.00
N TYR A 149 -2.17 -2.49 21.22
CA TYR A 149 -1.66 -1.97 19.95
C TYR A 149 -2.79 -1.71 18.95
N LEU A 150 -3.69 -2.67 18.77
CA LEU A 150 -4.78 -2.54 17.81
C LEU A 150 -5.83 -1.49 18.25
N LYS A 151 -6.03 -1.28 19.56
CA LYS A 151 -6.86 -0.18 20.10
C LYS A 151 -6.17 1.19 20.02
N GLY A 152 -4.90 1.24 19.64
CA GLY A 152 -4.13 2.49 19.59
C GLY A 152 -3.58 2.97 20.94
N GLU A 153 -3.60 2.11 21.95
CA GLU A 153 -3.10 2.37 23.29
C GLU A 153 -1.58 2.28 23.35
N THR A 154 -0.98 2.94 24.34
CA THR A 154 0.44 2.82 24.67
C THR A 154 0.66 1.64 25.61
N PHE A 155 1.85 1.04 25.55
CA PHE A 155 2.27 -0.01 26.46
C PHE A 155 3.77 0.07 26.72
N GLU A 156 4.23 -0.62 27.76
CA GLU A 156 5.64 -0.62 28.15
C GLU A 156 6.42 -1.70 27.40
N LEU A 157 7.66 -1.38 27.06
CA LEU A 157 8.60 -2.28 26.41
C LEU A 157 10.02 -1.84 26.76
N ASP A 158 10.74 -2.69 27.49
CA ASP A 158 12.12 -2.41 27.93
C ASP A 158 13.13 -2.70 26.81
N LEU A 159 13.13 -1.82 25.81
CA LEU A 159 14.08 -1.82 24.69
C LEU A 159 14.54 -0.39 24.41
N GLU A 160 15.61 -0.25 23.62
CA GLU A 160 16.18 1.05 23.26
C GLU A 160 15.20 2.00 22.54
N ASP A 161 15.38 3.31 22.70
CA ASP A 161 14.57 4.31 22.02
C ASP A 161 14.64 4.20 20.48
N GLY A 162 13.52 4.45 19.81
CA GLY A 162 13.45 4.50 18.35
C GLY A 162 12.24 3.79 17.75
N TRP A 163 12.22 3.71 16.42
CA TRP A 163 11.17 2.98 15.70
C TRP A 163 11.32 1.47 15.92
N ILE A 164 10.18 0.77 15.94
CA ILE A 164 10.09 -0.68 16.01
C ILE A 164 8.96 -1.14 15.09
N PHE A 165 9.22 -2.20 14.32
CA PHE A 165 8.25 -2.84 13.46
C PHE A 165 7.52 -3.93 14.24
N PHE A 166 6.21 -3.96 14.20
CA PHE A 166 5.43 -4.98 14.89
C PHE A 166 4.87 -6.01 13.91
N THR A 167 4.89 -7.27 14.35
CA THR A 167 4.21 -8.37 13.68
C THR A 167 3.13 -8.99 14.56
N ILE A 168 2.14 -9.58 13.91
CA ILE A 168 1.08 -10.38 14.50
C ILE A 168 1.00 -11.67 13.69
N GLU A 169 1.24 -12.80 14.33
CA GLU A 169 1.26 -14.13 13.72
C GLU A 169 2.25 -14.21 12.54
N GLY A 170 3.38 -13.49 12.66
CA GLY A 170 4.38 -13.40 11.61
C GLY A 170 4.00 -12.50 10.43
N PHE A 171 2.84 -11.85 10.46
CA PHE A 171 2.42 -10.88 9.44
C PHE A 171 2.69 -9.43 9.90
N PRO A 172 2.98 -8.50 8.97
CA PRO A 172 3.08 -7.08 9.28
C PRO A 172 1.87 -6.54 10.03
N ALA A 173 2.09 -5.86 11.17
CA ALA A 173 1.05 -5.18 11.93
C ALA A 173 1.20 -3.64 11.92
N GLY A 174 2.43 -3.13 11.77
CA GLY A 174 2.70 -1.70 11.65
C GLY A 174 3.91 -1.24 12.44
N TRP A 175 3.87 0.01 12.90
CA TRP A 175 5.00 0.66 13.56
C TRP A 175 4.64 1.09 14.98
N GLY A 176 5.63 1.06 15.86
CA GLY A 176 5.67 1.77 17.13
C GLY A 176 6.91 2.64 17.23
N ARG A 177 6.90 3.58 18.19
CA ARG A 177 8.10 4.33 18.56
C ARG A 177 8.30 4.25 20.07
N ILE A 178 9.40 3.65 20.48
CA ILE A 178 9.81 3.56 21.87
C ILE A 178 10.47 4.87 22.29
N ALA A 179 10.04 5.39 23.43
CA ALA A 179 10.67 6.52 24.09
C ALA A 179 10.59 6.31 25.61
N LYS A 180 11.74 6.18 26.27
CA LYS A 180 11.86 5.95 27.72
C LYS A 180 11.05 4.73 28.20
N GLY A 181 11.17 3.61 27.49
CA GLY A 181 10.47 2.37 27.82
C GLY A 181 8.98 2.33 27.47
N VAL A 182 8.42 3.40 26.87
CA VAL A 182 7.00 3.44 26.47
C VAL A 182 6.88 3.41 24.95
N VAL A 183 6.06 2.49 24.45
CA VAL A 183 5.68 2.40 23.03
C VAL A 183 4.59 3.41 22.72
N LYS A 184 4.94 4.40 21.90
CA LYS A 184 3.97 5.25 21.20
C LYS A 184 3.43 4.51 20.00
N ASN A 185 2.10 4.47 19.90
CA ASN A 185 1.38 3.68 18.93
C ASN A 185 1.13 4.44 17.62
N TYR A 186 1.64 3.90 16.50
CA TYR A 186 1.44 4.44 15.15
C TYR A 186 0.48 3.59 14.30
N TYR A 187 -0.30 2.71 14.92
CA TYR A 187 -1.41 2.03 14.27
C TYR A 187 -2.47 3.05 13.81
N PRO A 188 -2.97 2.99 12.57
CA PRO A 188 -3.85 4.04 12.05
C PRO A 188 -5.13 4.23 12.84
N LYS A 189 -5.50 5.48 13.13
CA LYS A 189 -6.70 5.78 13.93
C LYS A 189 -7.99 5.16 13.37
N TRP A 190 -8.12 5.15 12.05
CA TRP A 190 -9.29 4.58 11.36
C TRP A 190 -9.34 3.06 11.35
N LEU A 191 -8.29 2.37 11.81
CA LEU A 191 -8.26 0.91 11.98
C LEU A 191 -8.42 0.46 13.43
N ARG A 192 -8.52 1.42 14.39
CA ARG A 192 -8.56 1.12 15.83
C ARG A 192 -9.93 0.68 16.35
N ASP A 193 -10.97 0.80 15.53
CA ASP A 193 -12.33 0.44 15.94
C ASP A 193 -12.56 -1.06 15.78
N ILE A 194 -12.04 -1.79 16.77
CA ILE A 194 -12.28 -3.21 16.90
C ILE A 194 -13.46 -3.39 17.83
N LYS A 195 -14.65 -3.40 17.23
CA LYS A 195 -15.81 -4.13 17.75
C LYS A 195 -15.96 -5.50 17.07
N VAL A 196 -14.92 -5.95 16.35
CA VAL A 196 -15.02 -6.98 15.31
C VAL A 196 -14.31 -8.30 15.66
N TRP A 197 -13.75 -8.44 16.87
CA TRP A 197 -13.11 -9.71 17.29
C TRP A 197 -13.81 -10.38 18.49
N GLU A 198 -15.06 -10.02 18.79
CA GLU A 198 -15.89 -10.64 19.85
C GLU A 198 -16.90 -11.68 19.33
N GLU A 199 -16.74 -12.20 18.09
CA GLU A 199 -17.47 -13.38 17.61
C GLU A 199 -16.58 -14.62 17.54
#